data_AF-A0A847AQ14-F1
#
_entry.id   AF-A0A847AQ14-F1
#
_cell.length_a   1.000
_cell.length_b   1.000
_cell.length_c   1.000
_cell.angle_alpha   90.00
_cell.angle_beta   90.00
_cell.angle_gamma   90.00
#
_symmetry.space_group_name_H-M   'P 1'
#
loop_
_entity.id
_entity.type
_entity.pdbx_description
1 polymer ?
#
loop_
_entity_poly.entity_id
_entity_poly.type
_entity_poly.pdbx_seq_one_letter_code
_entity_poly.pdbx_strand_id
1 'polypeptide(L)' 'GLPLDIDVYDAASWSVIGPLSEWSAANRSTPIDIPDFTGGSWKVNKPHDISLTKGGTTGVRI' A
#
# COMPACT_ATOMS: atom_id res chain seq x y z
N GLY A 1 7.11 -5.45 -17.54
CA GLY A 1 7.02 -6.07 -16.21
C GLY A 1 5.66 -5.77 -15.63
N LEU A 2 5.15 -6.62 -14.74
CA LEU A 2 3.94 -6.33 -13.98
C LEU A 2 4.27 -5.36 -12.82
N PRO A 3 3.32 -4.51 -12.39
CA PRO A 3 3.47 -3.77 -11.14
C PRO A 3 3.64 -4.74 -9.97
N LEU A 4 4.26 -4.25 -8.89
CA LEU A 4 4.39 -5.03 -7.67
C LEU A 4 3.01 -5.35 -7.09
N ASP A 5 2.96 -6.45 -6.36
CA ASP A 5 1.82 -6.87 -5.55
C ASP A 5 1.58 -5.93 -4.36
N ILE A 6 2.65 -5.34 -3.84
CA ILE A 6 2.65 -4.35 -2.76
C ILE A 6 3.37 -3.09 -3.25
N ASP A 7 2.66 -1.96 -3.32
CA ASP A 7 3.24 -0.69 -3.75
C ASP A 7 3.77 0.14 -2.57
N VAL A 8 4.38 1.28 -2.90
CA VAL A 8 4.98 2.18 -1.90
C VAL A 8 3.93 2.78 -0.94
N TYR A 9 2.70 2.96 -1.40
CA TYR A 9 1.62 3.54 -0.60
C TYR A 9 1.04 2.51 0.37
N ASP A 10 1.01 1.22 -0.01
CA ASP A 10 0.71 0.12 0.90
C ASP A 10 1.74 0.08 2.03
N ALA A 11 3.04 0.10 1.68
CA ALA A 11 4.12 0.11 2.65
C ALA A 11 4.08 1.32 3.59
N ALA A 12 3.78 2.51 3.07
CA ALA A 12 3.61 3.72 3.86
C ALA A 12 2.43 3.62 4.84
N SER A 13 1.30 3.10 4.35
CA SER A 13 0.08 2.91 5.14
C SER A 13 0.27 1.94 6.30
N TRP A 14 1.10 0.90 6.13
CA TRP A 14 1.43 -0.03 7.22
C TRP A 14 2.45 0.56 8.17
N SER A 15 3.46 1.25 7.64
CA SER A 15 4.57 1.78 8.44
C SER A 15 4.13 2.93 9.35
N VAL A 16 3.14 3.73 8.94
CA VAL A 16 2.65 4.87 9.73
C VAL A 16 1.91 4.45 11.02
N ILE A 17 1.45 3.19 11.10
CA ILE A 17 0.70 2.69 12.26
C ILE A 17 1.53 2.78 13.53
N GLY A 18 2.82 2.44 13.47
CA GLY A 18 3.74 2.51 14.62
C GLY A 18 3.77 3.90 15.26
N PRO A 19 4.27 4.95 14.57
CA PRO A 19 4.38 6.29 15.15
C PRO A 19 3.02 6.90 15.53
N LEU A 20 1.95 6.63 14.79
CA LEU A 20 0.60 7.12 15.17
C LEU A 20 0.07 6.41 16.41
N SER A 21 0.36 5.12 16.59
CA SER A 21 -0.04 4.39 17.80
C SER A 21 0.70 4.92 19.02
N GLU A 22 2.00 5.21 18.90
CA GLU A 22 2.78 5.85 19.97
C GLU A 22 2.20 7.22 20.34
N TRP A 23 1.87 8.04 19.35
CA TRP A 23 1.23 9.33 19.58
C TRP A 23 -0.14 9.17 20.25
N SER A 24 -0.97 8.21 19.81
CA SER A 24 -2.28 7.95 20.40
C SER A 24 -2.15 7.58 21.88
N ALA A 25 -1.25 6.65 22.20
CA ALA A 25 -0.99 6.24 23.57
C ALA A 25 -0.54 7.42 24.45
N ALA A 26 0.33 8.30 23.94
CA ALA A 26 0.75 9.51 24.64
C ALA A 26 -0.41 10.51 24.86
N ASN A 27 -1.43 10.49 24.01
CA ASN A 27 -2.59 11.39 24.05
C ASN A 27 -3.85 10.69 24.59
N ARG A 28 -3.72 9.88 25.66
CA ARG A 28 -4.85 9.20 26.33
C ARG A 28 -5.62 8.25 25.41
N SER A 29 -4.93 7.61 24.47
CA SER A 29 -5.51 6.66 23.52
C SER A 29 -6.63 7.27 22.67
N THR A 30 -6.55 8.57 22.39
CA THR A 30 -7.51 9.22 21.49
C THR A 30 -7.36 8.69 20.06
N PRO A 31 -8.47 8.54 19.31
CA PRO A 31 -8.42 8.21 17.89
C PRO A 31 -7.63 9.24 17.09
N ILE A 32 -6.94 8.79 16.05
CA ILE A 32 -6.19 9.63 15.10
C ILE A 32 -6.53 9.18 13.69
N ASP A 33 -6.69 10.13 12.79
CA ASP A 33 -6.87 9.86 11.38
C ASP A 33 -5.55 9.42 10.71
N ILE A 34 -5.64 8.39 9.87
CA ILE A 34 -4.51 7.91 9.06
C ILE A 34 -4.43 8.77 7.78
N PRO A 35 -3.24 9.29 7.42
CA PRO A 35 -3.07 10.04 6.18
C PRO A 35 -3.37 9.22 4.93
N ASP A 36 -4.05 9.82 3.96
CA ASP A 36 -4.20 9.24 2.63
C ASP A 36 -2.94 9.48 1.79
N PHE A 37 -2.01 8.53 1.82
CA PHE A 37 -0.77 8.60 1.04
C PHE A 37 -0.99 8.52 -0.48
N THR A 38 -2.19 8.10 -0.94
CA THR A 38 -2.53 7.97 -2.36
C THR A 38 -3.15 9.24 -2.95
N GLY A 39 -3.44 10.24 -2.12
CA GLY A 39 -4.11 11.48 -2.54
C GLY A 39 -5.51 11.24 -3.14
N GLY A 40 -6.25 10.27 -2.62
CA GLY A 40 -7.58 9.87 -3.09
C GLY A 40 -7.58 8.79 -4.17
N SER A 41 -6.42 8.39 -4.67
CA SER A 41 -6.28 7.43 -5.77
C SER A 41 -6.69 6.00 -5.37
N TRP A 42 -6.68 5.67 -4.07
CA TRP A 42 -7.12 4.37 -3.55
C TRP A 42 -8.53 3.99 -4.01
N LYS A 43 -9.42 4.97 -4.25
CA LYS A 43 -10.82 4.75 -4.68
C LYS A 43 -10.97 4.17 -6.08
N VAL A 44 -10.00 4.45 -6.95
CA VAL A 44 -9.98 4.01 -8.36
C VAL A 44 -8.87 3.00 -8.62
N ASN A 45 -8.17 2.57 -7.56
CA ASN A 45 -7.08 1.62 -7.71
C ASN A 45 -7.60 0.27 -8.21
N LYS A 46 -6.83 -0.36 -9.09
CA LYS A 46 -7.22 -1.64 -9.70
C LYS A 46 -6.81 -2.77 -8.77
N PRO A 47 -7.74 -3.70 -8.42
CA PRO A 47 -7.38 -4.88 -7.66
C PRO A 47 -6.27 -5.68 -8.34
N HIS A 48 -5.40 -6.30 -7.54
CA HIS A 48 -4.32 -7.11 -8.06
C HIS A 48 -4.86 -8.36 -8.78
N ASP A 49 -4.35 -8.62 -9.98
CA ASP A 49 -4.73 -9.79 -10.78
C ASP A 49 -3.91 -11.03 -10.36
N ILE A 50 -4.52 -11.87 -9.53
CA ILE A 50 -3.93 -13.13 -9.04
C ILE A 50 -3.67 -14.15 -10.15
N SER A 51 -4.34 -14.03 -11.30
CA SER A 51 -4.25 -15.00 -12.39
C SER A 51 -3.18 -14.66 -13.42
N LEU A 52 -2.43 -13.56 -13.21
CA LEU A 52 -1.32 -13.12 -14.07
C LEU A 52 -1.71 -13.05 -15.55
N THR A 53 -2.95 -12.65 -15.88
CA THR A 53 -3.46 -12.64 -17.26
C THR A 53 -2.63 -11.79 -18.22
N LYS A 54 -1.88 -10.82 -17.67
CA LYS A 54 -1.02 -9.87 -18.40
C LYS A 54 0.48 -10.16 -18.25
N GLY A 55 0.85 -11.26 -17.59
CA GLY A 55 2.24 -11.67 -17.35
C GLY A 55 2.83 -12.53 -18.48
N GLY A 56 4.09 -12.96 -18.33
CA GLY A 56 4.70 -14.00 -19.17
C GLY A 56 5.36 -13.56 -20.48
N THR A 57 5.43 -12.27 -20.80
CA THR A 57 6.02 -11.78 -22.06
C THR A 57 7.52 -11.48 -21.99
N THR A 58 8.19 -11.80 -20.88
CA THR A 58 9.62 -11.53 -20.71
C THR A 58 10.43 -12.62 -21.42
N GLY A 59 11.12 -12.28 -22.51
CA GLY A 59 12.00 -13.22 -23.22
C GLY A 59 13.23 -13.58 -22.37
N VAL A 60 13.44 -14.87 -22.12
CA VAL A 60 14.67 -15.37 -21.49
C VAL A 60 15.67 -15.67 -22.60
N ARG A 61 16.88 -15.08 -22.52
CA ARG A 61 18.00 -15.52 -23.34
C ARG A 61 18.51 -16.86 -22.81
N ILE A 62 18.54 -17.86 -23.68
CA ILE A 62 19.20 -19.15 -23.46
C ILE A 62 20.68 -18.99 -23.79
#